data_AF-A0A1J6HVZ0-F1
#
_entry.id   AF-A0A1J6HVZ0-F1
#
_cell.length_a   1.000
_cell.length_b   1.000
_cell.length_c   1.000
_cell.angle_alpha   90.00
_cell.angle_beta   90.00
_cell.angle_gamma   90.00
#
_symmetry.space_group_name_H-M   'P 1'
#
loop_
_entity.id
_entity.type
_entity.pdbx_description
1 polymer ?
#
loop_
_entity_poly.entity_id
_entity_poly.type
_entity_poly.pdbx_seq_one_letter_code
_entity_poly.pdbx_strand_id
1 'polypeptide(L)'
;MKVDLEERFSLNVSDSKLKRVKRMILEKLEGSYLDEYNKLEAYAQELRETNPGTDVVIQISKDVMEEGKRRFFRMYVCFQALKSGFKAGLRPFIGLDGTF
;
A
#
# COMPACT_ATOMS: atom_id res chain seq x y z
N MET A 1 -20.37 -16.20 -21.72
CA MET A 1 -19.21 -15.66 -22.48
C MET A 1 -18.95 -16.44 -23.76
N LYS A 2 -18.68 -17.76 -23.75
CA LYS A 2 -18.49 -18.53 -24.99
C LYS A 2 -19.74 -18.57 -25.88
N VAL A 3 -20.87 -19.00 -25.30
CA VAL A 3 -22.18 -19.05 -25.97
C VAL A 3 -22.55 -17.67 -26.53
N ASP A 4 -22.40 -16.63 -25.73
CA ASP A 4 -22.71 -15.24 -26.13
C ASP A 4 -21.80 -14.74 -27.28
N LEU A 5 -20.55 -15.20 -27.36
CA LEU A 5 -19.63 -14.88 -28.48
C LEU A 5 -20.00 -15.60 -29.77
N GLU A 6 -20.48 -16.84 -29.66
CA GLU A 6 -20.96 -17.62 -30.79
C GLU A 6 -22.29 -17.06 -31.32
N GLU A 7 -23.24 -16.78 -30.44
CA GLU A 7 -24.57 -16.30 -30.82
C GLU A 7 -24.58 -14.87 -31.37
N ARG A 8 -23.82 -13.95 -30.75
CA ARG A 8 -23.87 -12.52 -31.12
C ARG A 8 -22.84 -12.11 -32.15
N PHE A 9 -21.71 -12.82 -32.21
CA PHE A 9 -20.58 -12.44 -33.06
C PHE A 9 -20.15 -13.54 -34.03
N SER A 10 -20.80 -14.71 -34.02
CA SER A 10 -20.42 -15.87 -34.85
C SER A 10 -18.95 -16.28 -34.65
N LEU A 11 -18.40 -16.04 -33.45
CA LEU A 11 -17.00 -16.33 -33.13
C LEU A 11 -16.90 -17.62 -32.33
N ASN A 12 -16.31 -18.65 -32.94
CA ASN A 12 -15.91 -19.86 -32.22
C ASN A 12 -14.54 -19.65 -31.58
N VAL A 13 -14.49 -19.63 -30.25
CA VAL A 13 -13.28 -19.33 -29.48
C VAL A 13 -12.96 -20.49 -28.54
N SER A 14 -11.70 -20.93 -28.54
CA SER A 14 -11.25 -22.00 -27.63
C SER A 14 -11.34 -21.59 -26.16
N ASP A 15 -11.57 -22.57 -25.28
CA ASP A 15 -11.66 -22.32 -23.83
C ASP A 15 -10.34 -21.80 -23.25
N SER A 16 -9.21 -22.20 -23.83
CA SER A 16 -7.88 -21.69 -23.46
C SER A 16 -7.75 -20.18 -23.72
N LYS A 17 -8.31 -19.68 -24.82
CA LYS A 17 -8.30 -18.26 -25.18
C LYS A 17 -9.22 -17.46 -24.27
N LEU A 18 -10.41 -17.99 -23.95
CA LEU A 18 -11.34 -17.38 -22.98
C LEU A 18 -10.73 -17.28 -21.57
N LYS A 19 -10.06 -18.34 -21.09
CA LYS A 19 -9.36 -18.33 -19.80
C LYS A 19 -8.24 -17.28 -19.76
N ARG A 20 -7.45 -17.17 -20.83
CA ARG A 20 -6.37 -16.17 -20.94
C ARG A 20 -6.91 -14.75 -20.91
N VAL A 21 -7.97 -14.47 -21.68
CA VAL A 21 -8.61 -13.14 -21.69
C VAL A 21 -9.19 -12.81 -20.33
N LYS A 22 -9.88 -13.76 -19.67
CA LYS A 22 -10.41 -13.56 -18.32
C LYS A 22 -9.30 -13.20 -17.33
N ARG A 23 -8.16 -13.89 -17.38
CA ARG A 23 -6.99 -13.57 -16.55
C ARG A 23 -6.47 -12.16 -16.82
N MET A 24 -6.28 -11.78 -18.09
CA MET A 24 -5.81 -10.43 -18.45
C MET A 24 -6.77 -9.33 -17.98
N ILE A 25 -8.08 -9.58 -18.04
CA ILE A 25 -9.09 -8.64 -17.54
C ILE A 25 -8.98 -8.52 -16.02
N LEU A 26 -8.85 -9.64 -15.31
CA LEU A 26 -8.69 -9.63 -13.85
C LEU A 26 -7.41 -8.91 -13.42
N GLU A 27 -6.27 -9.20 -14.07
CA GLU A 27 -5.00 -8.49 -13.84
C GLU A 27 -5.14 -6.99 -14.09
N LYS A 28 -5.88 -6.58 -15.12
CA LYS A 28 -6.14 -5.17 -15.41
C LYS A 28 -7.10 -4.51 -14.41
N LEU A 29 -8.03 -5.29 -13.84
CA LEU A 29 -9.05 -4.81 -12.91
C LEU A 29 -8.51 -4.69 -11.48
N GLU A 30 -7.73 -5.67 -11.03
CA GLU A 30 -7.00 -5.63 -9.75
C GLU A 30 -5.93 -4.53 -9.77
N GLY A 31 -5.44 -4.19 -10.96
CA GLY A 31 -4.39 -3.19 -11.14
C GLY A 31 -3.01 -3.79 -10.89
N SER A 32 -1.97 -3.00 -11.13
CA SER A 32 -0.61 -3.43 -10.83
C SER A 32 -0.29 -3.15 -9.37
N TYR A 33 0.48 -4.03 -8.73
CA TYR A 33 1.16 -3.71 -7.47
C TYR A 33 1.90 -2.36 -7.55
N LEU A 34 2.42 -2.03 -8.73
CA LEU A 34 3.07 -0.75 -9.00
C LEU A 34 2.11 0.44 -8.76
N ASP A 35 0.85 0.31 -9.18
CA ASP A 35 -0.16 1.35 -9.02
C ASP A 35 -0.53 1.54 -7.55
N GLU A 36 -0.57 0.46 -6.77
CA GLU A 36 -0.79 0.51 -5.33
C GLU A 36 0.39 1.18 -4.60
N TYR A 37 1.63 0.82 -4.95
CA TYR A 37 2.81 1.46 -4.38
C TYR A 37 2.89 2.96 -4.69
N ASN A 38 2.48 3.36 -5.89
CA ASN A 38 2.42 4.78 -6.28
C ASN A 38 1.41 5.58 -5.42
N LYS A 39 0.39 4.93 -4.85
CA LYS A 39 -0.60 5.59 -3.96
C LYS A 39 -0.06 5.83 -2.55
N LEU A 40 1.03 5.18 -2.13
CA LEU A 40 1.56 5.33 -0.76
C LEU A 40 2.00 6.77 -0.48
N GLU A 41 2.61 7.46 -1.45
CA GLU A 41 3.02 8.85 -1.28
C GLU A 41 1.81 9.78 -1.11
N ALA A 42 0.78 9.60 -1.95
CA ALA A 42 -0.47 10.34 -1.84
C ALA A 42 -1.17 10.08 -0.49
N TYR A 43 -1.21 8.83 -0.05
CA TYR A 43 -1.75 8.46 1.26
C TYR A 43 -0.97 9.09 2.42
N ALA A 44 0.36 9.08 2.35
CA ALA A 44 1.21 9.73 3.35
C ALA A 44 1.01 11.25 3.38
N GLN A 45 0.79 11.88 2.24
CA GLN A 45 0.44 13.29 2.14
C GLN A 45 -0.90 13.57 2.82
N GLU A 46 -1.94 12.82 2.44
CA GLU A 46 -3.29 12.96 3.01
C GLU A 46 -3.27 12.81 4.54
N LEU A 47 -2.50 11.85 5.07
CA LEU A 47 -2.34 11.67 6.51
C LEU A 47 -1.71 12.89 7.20
N ARG A 48 -0.71 13.53 6.57
CA ARG A 48 -0.07 14.73 7.13
C ARG A 48 -1.01 15.93 7.13
N GLU A 49 -1.84 16.05 6.10
CA GLU A 49 -2.80 17.16 5.95
C GLU A 49 -4.00 17.00 6.89
N THR A 50 -4.59 15.80 6.95
CA THR A 50 -5.80 15.53 7.74
C THR A 50 -5.53 15.29 9.22
N ASN A 51 -4.33 14.83 9.59
CA ASN A 51 -3.96 14.51 10.97
C ASN A 51 -2.66 15.22 11.38
N PRO A 52 -2.70 16.55 11.61
CA PRO A 52 -1.55 17.31 12.04
C PRO A 52 -0.84 16.68 13.26
N GLY A 53 0.49 16.58 13.19
CA GLY A 53 1.33 15.96 14.23
C GLY A 53 1.53 14.45 14.05
N THR A 54 0.87 13.80 13.08
CA THR A 54 1.17 12.42 12.70
C THR A 54 2.50 12.35 11.96
N ASP A 55 3.39 11.44 12.37
CA ASP A 55 4.63 11.20 11.64
C ASP A 55 4.38 10.14 10.57
N VAL A 56 4.76 10.45 9.33
CA VAL A 56 4.76 9.48 8.23
C VAL A 56 6.09 9.53 7.51
N VAL A 57 6.77 8.39 7.42
CA VAL A 57 8.06 8.25 6.73
C VAL A 57 7.98 7.08 5.77
N ILE A 58 8.24 7.33 4.49
CA ILE A 58 8.36 6.28 3.46
C ILE A 58 9.82 6.22 3.04
N GLN A 59 10.41 5.03 3.11
CA GLN A 59 11.75 4.77 2.62
C GLN A 59 11.67 3.94 1.34
N ILE A 60 12.25 4.50 0.29
CA ILE A 60 12.48 3.85 -1.00
C ILE A 60 13.95 3.44 -1.05
N SER A 61 14.26 2.29 -1.66
CA SER A 61 15.64 1.81 -1.83
C SER A 61 16.47 2.88 -2.54
N LYS A 62 17.63 3.21 -1.97
CA LYS A 62 18.59 4.16 -2.57
C LYS A 62 19.43 3.51 -3.68
N ASP A 63 19.38 2.19 -3.79
CA ASP A 63 20.17 1.44 -4.75
C ASP A 63 19.60 1.61 -6.16
N VAL A 64 20.08 2.66 -6.84
CA VAL A 64 19.98 2.85 -8.28
C VAL A 64 20.82 1.80 -9.03
N MET A 65 21.57 0.95 -8.30
CA MET A 65 22.62 0.08 -8.84
C MET A 65 22.13 -1.18 -9.57
N GLU A 66 20.85 -1.55 -9.47
CA GLU A 66 20.27 -2.59 -10.33
C GLU A 66 19.06 -2.02 -11.10
N GLU A 67 19.30 -1.63 -12.35
CA GLU A 67 18.29 -1.33 -13.39
C GLU A 67 17.40 -0.08 -13.18
N GLY A 68 17.77 0.87 -12.31
CA GLY A 68 17.01 2.12 -12.15
C GLY A 68 15.59 1.95 -11.56
N LYS A 69 15.27 0.76 -11.03
CA LYS A 69 13.96 0.46 -10.45
C LYS A 69 13.93 0.89 -8.98
N ARG A 70 13.10 1.89 -8.66
CA ARG A 70 12.79 2.28 -7.27
C ARG A 70 12.01 1.16 -6.60
N ARG A 71 12.56 0.54 -5.55
CA ARG A 71 11.85 -0.48 -4.76
C ARG A 71 11.39 0.12 -3.43
N PHE A 72 10.16 -0.16 -3.04
CA PHE A 72 9.70 0.14 -1.69
C PHE A 72 10.53 -0.64 -0.67
N PHE A 73 10.98 0.02 0.40
CA PHE A 73 11.74 -0.63 1.46
C PHE A 73 10.91 -0.77 2.75
N ARG A 74 10.40 0.35 3.27
CA ARG A 74 9.53 0.37 4.46
C ARG A 74 8.74 1.65 4.58
N MET A 75 7.67 1.58 5.36
CA MET A 75 6.87 2.73 5.79
C MET A 75 6.74 2.72 7.31
N TYR A 76 6.84 3.89 7.91
CA TYR A 76 6.58 4.13 9.32
C TYR A 76 5.45 5.15 9.45
N VAL A 77 4.49 4.87 10.33
CA VAL A 77 3.36 5.74 10.65
C VAL A 77 3.20 5.81 12.16
N CYS A 78 3.15 7.02 12.72
CA CYS A 78 2.88 7.25 14.13
C CYS A 78 1.84 8.35 14.29
N PHE A 79 0.59 7.95 14.48
CA PHE A 79 -0.54 8.86 14.63
C PHE A 79 -0.38 9.75 15.87
N GLN A 80 -0.71 11.02 15.73
CA GLN A 80 -0.69 11.97 16.84
C GLN A 80 -1.54 11.51 18.02
N ALA A 81 -2.71 10.93 17.74
CA ALA A 81 -3.60 10.39 18.77
C ALA A 81 -2.93 9.29 19.61
N LEU A 82 -2.13 8.41 18.98
CA LEU A 82 -1.40 7.36 19.69
C LEU A 82 -0.29 7.96 20.56
N LYS A 83 0.44 8.96 20.05
CA LYS A 83 1.47 9.67 20.83
C LYS A 83 0.86 10.32 22.07
N SER A 84 -0.26 11.03 21.90
CA SER A 84 -0.96 11.71 22.99
C SER A 84 -1.55 10.71 23.99
N GLY A 85 -2.21 9.65 23.51
CA GLY A 85 -2.79 8.62 24.36
C GLY A 85 -1.73 7.88 25.18
N PHE A 86 -0.59 7.54 24.55
CA PHE A 86 0.54 6.96 25.26
C PHE A 86 1.06 7.90 26.35
N LYS A 87 1.32 9.16 26.02
CA LYS A 87 1.79 10.16 27.00
C LYS A 87 0.82 10.38 28.15
N ALA A 88 -0.49 10.43 27.87
CA ALA A 88 -1.53 10.60 28.89
C ALA A 88 -1.68 9.36 29.77
N GLY A 89 -1.45 8.16 29.23
CA GLY A 89 -1.50 6.90 29.95
C GLY A 89 -0.23 6.55 30.73
N LEU A 90 0.86 7.30 30.56
CA LEU A 90 2.06 7.11 31.36
C LEU A 90 1.74 7.42 32.82
N ARG A 91 1.85 6.39 33.68
CA ARG A 91 1.93 6.64 35.13
C ARG A 91 3.20 7.44 35.41
N PRO A 92 3.17 8.41 36.34
CA PRO A 92 4.38 9.10 36.77
C PRO A 92 5.46 8.07 37.11
N PHE A 93 6.57 8.12 36.38
CA PHE A 93 7.73 7.30 36.70
C PHE A 93 8.31 7.84 38.01
N ILE A 94 7.98 7.21 39.13
CA ILE A 94 8.68 7.47 40.39
C ILE A 94 10.02 6.75 40.28
N GLY A 95 11.04 7.47 39.83
CA GLY A 95 12.42 7.01 39.94
C GLY A 95 12.84 7.10 41.40
N LEU A 96 12.78 5.98 42.11
CA LEU A 96 13.51 5.82 43.37
C LEU A 96 14.98 5.64 43.01
N ASP A 97 15.71 6.75 42.95
CA ASP A 97 17.17 6.74 42.99
C ASP A 97 17.57 6.21 44.38
N GLY A 98 17.91 4.93 44.43
CA GLY A 98 18.37 4.25 45.62
C GLY A 98 19.83 4.60 45.90
N THR A 99 20.09 5.86 46.25
CA THR A 99 21.40 6.28 46.73
C THR A 99 21.25 6.94 48.10
N PHE A 100 21.62 6.20 49.15
CA PHE A 100 21.84 6.66 50.51
C PHE A 100 23.34 6.74 50.78
#